data_AF-A0A1C3H710-F1
#
_entry.id   AF-A0A1C3H710-F1
#
_cell.length_a   1.000
_cell.length_b   1.000
_cell.length_c   1.000
_cell.angle_alpha   90.00
_cell.angle_beta   90.00
_cell.angle_gamma   90.00
#
_symmetry.space_group_name_H-M   'P 1'
#
loop_
_entity.id
_entity.type
_entity.pdbx_description
1 polymer ?
#
loop_
_entity_poly.entity_id
_entity_poly.type
_entity_poly.pdbx_seq_one_letter_code
_entity_poly.pdbx_strand_id
1 'polypeptide(L)'
;MNSENSLWATMEEAIRDGYYAPFRLANKENAELFRLAVRMNTLLRQLDDRMRSALDILLECDLTEQVSAILRDPANGDIHIRINYGNHIGGLLVYSGSGLTSHITWHGQRLNGGRVSRFDRATLTACDLNLETIFDSHLGSLRDEAAAVQQFIDERRAAQRDLPF
;
A
#
# COMPACT_ATOMS: atom_id res chain seq x y z
N MET A 1 6.12 -19.65 -25.46
CA MET A 1 5.84 -18.92 -24.21
C MET A 1 4.71 -19.65 -23.51
N ASN A 2 4.86 -20.09 -22.25
CA ASN A 2 3.78 -20.79 -21.52
C ASN A 2 2.61 -19.81 -21.28
N SER A 3 1.36 -20.29 -21.33
CA SER A 3 0.14 -19.48 -21.16
C SER A 3 0.14 -18.66 -19.86
N GLU A 4 0.71 -19.20 -18.78
CA GLU A 4 0.87 -18.45 -17.52
C GLU A 4 1.81 -17.25 -17.67
N ASN A 5 2.94 -17.41 -18.35
CA ASN A 5 3.88 -16.31 -18.60
C ASN A 5 3.27 -15.24 -19.49
N SER A 6 2.35 -15.61 -20.39
CA SER A 6 1.60 -14.63 -21.18
C SER A 6 0.64 -13.82 -20.30
N LEU A 7 -0.05 -14.45 -19.35
CA LEU A 7 -0.92 -13.72 -18.42
C LEU A 7 -0.13 -12.72 -17.58
N TRP A 8 0.99 -13.16 -17.01
CA TRP A 8 1.86 -12.26 -16.23
C TRP A 8 2.40 -11.10 -17.08
N ALA A 9 2.87 -11.36 -18.30
CA ALA A 9 3.35 -10.30 -19.18
C ALA A 9 2.26 -9.26 -19.49
N THR A 10 1.04 -9.70 -19.77
CA THR A 10 -0.10 -8.80 -19.99
C THR A 10 -0.49 -8.06 -18.70
N MET A 11 -0.35 -8.68 -17.53
CA MET A 11 -0.58 -8.01 -16.24
C MET A 11 0.43 -6.90 -15.97
N GLU A 12 1.72 -7.19 -16.17
CA GLU A 12 2.80 -6.23 -16.00
C GLU A 12 2.66 -5.05 -16.96
N GLU A 13 2.22 -5.31 -18.21
CA GLU A 13 1.87 -4.29 -19.18
C GLU A 13 0.69 -3.42 -18.72
N ALA A 14 -0.40 -4.02 -18.24
CA ALA A 14 -1.55 -3.28 -17.71
C ALA A 14 -1.17 -2.36 -16.54
N ILE A 15 -0.32 -2.84 -15.63
CA ILE A 15 0.18 -2.07 -14.48
C ILE A 15 1.09 -0.92 -14.93
N ARG A 16 2.00 -1.18 -15.87
CA ARG A 16 2.92 -0.17 -16.41
C ARG A 16 2.17 0.93 -17.15
N ASP A 17 1.18 0.56 -17.94
CA ASP A 17 0.46 1.48 -18.82
C ASP A 17 -0.72 2.17 -18.12
N GLY A 18 -1.07 1.70 -16.91
CA GLY A 18 -2.21 2.22 -16.14
C GLY A 18 -3.57 1.88 -16.77
N TYR A 19 -3.61 0.89 -17.66
CA TYR A 19 -4.80 0.46 -18.39
C TYR A 19 -5.19 -0.96 -17.97
N TYR A 20 -6.12 -1.05 -17.03
CA TYR A 20 -6.48 -2.28 -16.32
C TYR A 20 -7.58 -3.10 -17.01
N ALA A 21 -7.40 -3.39 -18.30
CA ALA A 21 -8.36 -4.21 -19.03
C ALA A 21 -8.34 -5.68 -18.53
N PRO A 22 -9.50 -6.28 -18.24
CA PRO A 22 -9.55 -7.66 -17.77
C PRO A 22 -9.15 -8.65 -18.88
N PHE A 23 -8.47 -9.73 -18.50
CA PHE A 23 -8.17 -10.84 -19.39
C PHE A 23 -9.45 -11.46 -19.95
N ARG A 24 -9.48 -11.69 -21.26
CA ARG A 24 -10.54 -12.48 -21.91
C ARG A 24 -10.31 -13.96 -21.59
N LEU A 25 -11.14 -14.50 -20.69
CA LEU A 25 -11.07 -15.89 -20.24
C LEU A 25 -11.54 -16.84 -21.35
N ALA A 26 -10.62 -17.35 -22.17
CA ALA A 26 -10.98 -18.13 -23.35
C ALA A 26 -11.10 -19.65 -23.12
N ASN A 27 -10.64 -20.22 -22.01
CA ASN A 27 -10.73 -21.68 -21.86
C ASN A 27 -10.74 -22.18 -20.40
N LYS A 28 -11.80 -22.90 -20.00
CA LYS A 28 -11.96 -23.51 -18.66
C LYS A 28 -11.18 -24.82 -18.50
N GLU A 29 -10.60 -25.34 -19.58
CA GLU A 29 -9.93 -26.65 -19.61
C GLU A 29 -8.67 -26.71 -18.72
N ASN A 30 -8.03 -25.58 -18.44
CA ASN A 30 -6.96 -25.48 -17.44
C ASN A 30 -7.46 -24.72 -16.20
N ALA A 31 -7.91 -25.47 -15.19
CA ALA A 31 -8.53 -24.92 -13.99
C ALA A 31 -7.59 -24.05 -13.14
N GLU A 32 -6.28 -24.34 -13.11
CA GLU A 32 -5.29 -23.52 -12.40
C GLU A 32 -5.08 -22.18 -13.11
N LEU A 33 -4.89 -22.22 -14.43
CA LEU A 33 -4.70 -21.02 -15.25
C LEU A 33 -5.95 -20.12 -15.21
N PHE A 34 -7.14 -20.73 -15.24
CA PHE A 34 -8.40 -20.02 -15.09
C PHE A 34 -8.51 -19.33 -13.71
N ARG A 35 -8.18 -20.03 -12.62
CA ARG A 35 -8.17 -19.46 -11.27
C ARG A 35 -7.19 -18.29 -11.16
N LEU A 36 -5.98 -18.44 -11.70
CA LEU A 36 -5.00 -17.36 -11.73
C LEU A 36 -5.54 -16.13 -12.47
N ALA A 37 -6.09 -16.31 -13.67
CA ALA A 37 -6.64 -15.21 -14.46
C ALA A 37 -7.82 -14.50 -13.76
N VAL A 38 -8.68 -15.23 -13.05
CA VAL A 38 -9.76 -14.65 -12.23
C VAL A 38 -9.20 -13.78 -11.09
N ARG A 39 -8.16 -14.28 -10.40
CA ARG A 39 -7.50 -13.53 -9.32
C ARG A 39 -6.79 -12.28 -9.84
N MET A 40 -6.08 -12.40 -10.95
CA MET A 40 -5.45 -11.24 -11.60
C MET A 40 -6.49 -10.22 -12.08
N ASN A 41 -7.62 -10.65 -12.65
CA ASN A 41 -8.73 -9.75 -13.00
C ASN A 41 -9.31 -9.02 -11.79
N THR A 42 -9.38 -9.70 -10.65
CA THR A 42 -9.84 -9.10 -9.39
C THR A 42 -8.89 -7.99 -8.96
N LEU A 43 -7.58 -8.26 -9.01
CA LEU A 43 -6.54 -7.26 -8.71
C LEU A 43 -6.57 -6.09 -9.70
N LEU A 44 -6.69 -6.33 -11.01
CA LEU A 44 -6.80 -5.27 -12.01
C LEU A 44 -8.00 -4.35 -11.74
N ARG A 45 -9.15 -4.92 -11.32
CA ARG A 45 -10.33 -4.14 -10.94
C ARG A 45 -10.10 -3.30 -9.69
N GLN A 46 -9.38 -3.83 -8.69
CA GLN A 46 -8.98 -3.06 -7.50
C GLN A 46 -8.04 -1.90 -7.87
N LEU A 47 -7.13 -2.12 -8.82
CA LEU A 47 -6.22 -1.09 -9.34
C LEU A 47 -6.91 -0.07 -10.24
N ASP A 48 -8.04 -0.40 -10.86
CA ASP A 48 -8.87 0.55 -11.62
C ASP A 48 -9.67 1.46 -10.67
N ASP A 49 -10.30 0.86 -9.65
CA ASP A 49 -11.06 1.56 -8.61
C ASP A 49 -10.27 1.71 -7.30
N ARG A 50 -9.09 2.34 -7.41
CA ARG A 50 -8.13 2.44 -6.28
C ARG A 50 -8.71 3.11 -5.05
N MET A 51 -9.53 4.15 -5.22
CA MET A 51 -10.12 4.85 -4.09
C MET A 51 -11.03 3.92 -3.29
N ARG A 52 -11.91 3.18 -3.97
CA ARG A 52 -12.77 2.21 -3.32
C ARG A 52 -11.96 1.08 -2.70
N SER A 53 -11.01 0.52 -3.43
CA SER A 53 -10.15 -0.55 -2.90
C SER A 53 -9.38 -0.11 -1.66
N ALA A 54 -8.88 1.12 -1.62
CA ALA A 54 -8.20 1.66 -0.45
C ALA A 54 -9.14 1.80 0.74
N LEU A 55 -10.37 2.27 0.52
CA LEU A 55 -11.38 2.38 1.58
C LEU A 55 -11.77 1.00 2.13
N ASP A 56 -12.03 0.03 1.25
CA ASP A 56 -12.39 -1.34 1.64
C ASP A 56 -11.28 -1.97 2.50
N ILE A 57 -10.01 -1.86 2.07
CA ILE A 57 -8.86 -2.37 2.84
C ILE A 57 -8.73 -1.66 4.20
N LEU A 58 -8.84 -0.32 4.24
CA LEU A 58 -8.72 0.42 5.50
C LEU A 58 -9.84 0.09 6.51
N LEU A 59 -11.03 -0.25 6.01
CA LEU A 59 -12.14 -0.74 6.84
C LEU A 59 -11.84 -2.13 7.39
N GLU A 60 -11.28 -3.03 6.58
CA GLU A 60 -10.87 -4.37 7.00
C GLU A 60 -9.75 -4.32 8.06
N CYS A 61 -8.81 -3.38 7.93
CA CYS A 61 -7.72 -3.18 8.90
C CYS A 61 -8.15 -2.48 10.22
N ASP A 62 -9.42 -2.11 10.39
CA ASP A 62 -9.96 -1.36 11.53
C ASP A 62 -9.18 -0.06 11.86
N LEU A 63 -8.77 0.65 10.81
CA LEU A 63 -7.88 1.82 10.92
C LEU A 63 -8.58 3.17 10.81
N THR A 64 -9.91 3.15 10.70
CA THR A 64 -10.70 4.36 10.38
C THR A 64 -10.48 5.51 11.36
N GLU A 65 -10.27 5.23 12.65
CA GLU A 65 -10.04 6.27 13.68
C GLU A 65 -8.65 6.93 13.57
N GLN A 66 -7.66 6.23 13.03
CA GLN A 66 -6.28 6.74 12.89
C GLN A 66 -6.07 7.46 11.56
N VAL A 67 -6.94 7.22 10.57
CA VAL A 67 -6.87 7.87 9.26
C VAL A 67 -7.43 9.30 9.38
N SER A 68 -6.54 10.27 9.20
CA SER A 68 -6.87 11.70 9.26
C SER A 68 -7.36 12.27 7.93
N ALA A 69 -6.98 11.68 6.81
CA ALA A 69 -7.41 12.09 5.48
C ALA A 69 -7.10 11.03 4.42
N ILE A 70 -7.96 10.92 3.42
CA ILE A 70 -7.73 10.15 2.18
C ILE A 70 -7.97 11.12 1.03
N LEU A 71 -6.94 11.34 0.21
CA LEU A 71 -6.96 12.31 -0.87
C LEU A 71 -6.60 11.62 -2.18
N ARG A 72 -7.29 11.98 -3.26
CA ARG A 72 -6.89 11.59 -4.62
C ARG A 72 -6.08 12.72 -5.23
N ASP A 73 -4.86 12.43 -5.67
CA ASP A 73 -4.07 13.37 -6.45
C ASP A 73 -4.73 13.55 -7.83
N PRO A 74 -5.11 14.78 -8.21
CA PRO A 74 -5.79 15.02 -9.49
C PRO A 74 -4.88 14.84 -10.71
N ALA A 75 -3.55 14.90 -10.56
CA ALA A 75 -2.61 14.85 -11.66
C ALA A 75 -2.34 13.42 -12.15
N ASN A 76 -2.23 12.47 -11.23
CA ASN A 76 -1.89 11.07 -11.55
C ASN A 76 -2.90 10.04 -11.00
N GLY A 77 -3.87 10.48 -10.19
CA GLY A 77 -4.87 9.60 -9.61
C GLY A 77 -4.35 8.71 -8.49
N ASP A 78 -3.20 9.02 -7.89
CA ASP A 78 -2.68 8.34 -6.71
C ASP A 78 -3.56 8.64 -5.49
N ILE A 79 -3.64 7.67 -4.57
CA ILE A 79 -4.42 7.80 -3.35
C ILE A 79 -3.47 8.01 -2.18
N HIS A 80 -3.58 9.15 -1.52
CA HIS A 80 -2.77 9.57 -0.40
C HIS A 80 -3.55 9.39 0.90
N ILE A 81 -3.11 8.48 1.76
CA ILE A 81 -3.74 8.17 3.03
C ILE A 81 -2.84 8.68 4.16
N ARG A 82 -3.36 9.62 4.95
CA ARG A 82 -2.65 10.23 6.07
C ARG A 82 -3.10 9.60 7.37
N ILE A 83 -2.16 9.10 8.14
CA ILE A 83 -2.38 8.43 9.43
C ILE A 83 -1.85 9.33 10.54
N ASN A 84 -2.58 9.44 11.63
CA ASN A 84 -2.18 10.21 12.81
C ASN A 84 -1.89 9.27 13.98
N TYR A 85 -0.64 9.25 14.44
CA TYR A 85 -0.21 8.46 15.60
C TYR A 85 -0.13 9.29 16.88
N GLY A 86 -0.51 10.57 16.83
CA GLY A 86 -0.46 11.50 17.97
C GLY A 86 0.92 12.15 18.15
N ASN A 87 1.02 13.14 19.04
CA ASN A 87 2.26 13.84 19.37
C ASN A 87 3.03 14.38 18.13
N HIS A 88 2.28 14.83 17.11
CA HIS A 88 2.77 15.27 15.81
C HIS A 88 3.48 14.20 14.96
N ILE A 89 3.40 12.93 15.35
CA ILE A 89 3.83 11.77 14.59
C ILE A 89 2.70 11.37 13.64
N GLY A 90 3.00 11.28 12.37
CA GLY A 90 2.04 10.84 11.35
C GLY A 90 2.67 9.89 10.35
N GLY A 91 1.83 9.14 9.63
CA GLY A 91 2.25 8.34 8.49
C GLY A 91 1.61 8.86 7.20
N LEU A 92 2.32 8.73 6.08
CA LEU A 92 1.75 8.91 4.75
C LEU A 92 1.94 7.63 3.96
N LEU A 93 0.83 7.07 3.49
CA LEU A 93 0.78 5.96 2.55
C LEU A 93 0.32 6.52 1.19
N VAL A 94 1.06 6.25 0.13
CA VAL A 94 0.71 6.63 -1.25
C VAL A 94 0.50 5.35 -2.04
N TYR A 95 -0.75 5.11 -2.42
CA TYR A 95 -1.19 3.99 -3.24
C TYR A 95 -1.34 4.45 -4.69
N SER A 96 -0.39 4.03 -5.52
CA SER A 96 -0.37 4.33 -6.94
C SER A 96 -0.84 3.14 -7.76
N GLY A 97 -0.99 3.34 -9.07
CA GLY A 97 -1.30 2.26 -10.00
C GLY A 97 -0.22 1.17 -10.11
N SER A 98 1.01 1.45 -9.68
CA SER A 98 2.20 0.59 -9.86
C SER A 98 2.87 0.18 -8.55
N GLY A 99 2.38 0.65 -7.40
CA GLY A 99 2.92 0.26 -6.12
C GLY A 99 2.31 0.97 -4.93
N LEU A 100 2.90 0.68 -3.77
CA LEU A 100 2.57 1.27 -2.50
C LEU A 100 3.84 1.85 -1.88
N THR A 101 3.78 3.10 -1.43
CA THR A 101 4.88 3.71 -0.67
C THR A 101 4.39 4.19 0.68
N SER A 102 5.19 4.02 1.73
CA SER A 102 4.89 4.57 3.05
C SER A 102 6.08 5.32 3.62
N HIS A 103 5.81 6.32 4.44
CA HIS A 103 6.85 6.97 5.25
C HIS A 103 6.27 7.62 6.50
N ILE A 104 7.09 7.66 7.55
CA ILE A 104 6.77 8.38 8.78
C ILE A 104 7.09 9.87 8.65
N THR A 105 6.32 10.68 9.35
CA THR A 105 6.42 12.13 9.41
C THR A 105 6.40 12.63 10.85
N TRP A 106 7.07 13.75 11.08
CA TRP A 106 7.03 14.51 12.33
C TRP A 106 6.78 15.98 12.01
N HIS A 107 5.78 16.60 12.65
CA HIS A 107 5.33 17.96 12.30
C HIS A 107 5.08 18.12 10.79
N GLY A 108 4.57 17.07 10.14
CA GLY A 108 4.34 17.04 8.70
C GLY A 108 5.60 16.95 7.83
N GLN A 109 6.80 16.84 8.42
CA GLN A 109 8.05 16.64 7.70
C GLN A 109 8.42 15.16 7.69
N ARG A 110 8.82 14.65 6.52
CA ARG A 110 9.26 13.26 6.36
C ARG A 110 10.56 13.00 7.12
N LEU A 111 10.62 11.92 7.92
CA LEU A 111 11.80 11.59 8.72
C LEU A 111 12.78 10.64 8.02
N ASN A 112 12.32 9.82 7.07
CA ASN A 112 13.14 8.77 6.46
C ASN A 112 12.87 8.59 4.96
N GLY A 113 13.66 7.73 4.31
CA GLY A 113 13.50 7.34 2.90
C GLY A 113 12.25 6.51 2.60
N GLY A 114 11.45 6.15 3.61
CA GLY A 114 10.22 5.36 3.48
C GLY A 114 10.43 3.92 3.00
N ARG A 115 9.32 3.23 2.81
CA ARG A 115 9.21 1.88 2.26
C ARG A 115 8.52 1.94 0.91
N VAL A 116 8.93 1.07 -0.01
CA VAL A 116 8.35 0.96 -1.36
C VAL A 116 8.11 -0.50 -1.68
N SER A 117 6.88 -0.83 -2.07
CA SER A 117 6.52 -2.10 -2.70
C SER A 117 6.04 -1.83 -4.11
N ARG A 118 6.67 -2.45 -5.12
CA ARG A 118 6.25 -2.35 -6.52
C ARG A 118 5.31 -3.50 -6.84
N PHE A 119 4.29 -3.26 -7.67
CA PHE A 119 3.39 -4.31 -8.14
C PHE A 119 4.00 -5.08 -9.32
N ASP A 120 5.16 -5.70 -9.09
CA ASP A 120 5.79 -6.62 -10.02
C ASP A 120 5.37 -8.08 -9.75
N ARG A 121 5.65 -8.98 -10.69
CA ARG A 121 5.32 -10.40 -10.55
C ARG A 121 5.84 -11.00 -9.24
N ALA A 122 7.06 -10.64 -8.82
CA ALA A 122 7.67 -11.20 -7.62
C ALA A 122 6.86 -10.82 -6.36
N THR A 123 6.58 -9.53 -6.19
CA THR A 123 5.82 -9.00 -5.05
C THR A 123 4.38 -9.52 -5.04
N LEU A 124 3.72 -9.48 -6.20
CA LEU A 124 2.34 -9.94 -6.34
C LEU A 124 2.19 -11.44 -6.12
N THR A 125 3.17 -12.25 -6.54
CA THR A 125 3.18 -13.69 -6.27
C THR A 125 3.40 -13.96 -4.77
N ALA A 126 4.34 -13.24 -4.15
CA ALA A 126 4.66 -13.41 -2.73
C ALA A 126 3.48 -13.05 -1.81
N CYS A 127 2.62 -12.13 -2.24
CA CYS A 127 1.42 -11.72 -1.49
C CYS A 127 0.14 -12.42 -1.97
N ASP A 128 0.25 -13.48 -2.77
CA ASP A 128 -0.88 -14.20 -3.34
C ASP A 128 -1.92 -13.25 -3.99
N LEU A 129 -1.46 -12.29 -4.79
CA LEU A 129 -2.26 -11.27 -5.47
C LEU A 129 -3.21 -10.48 -4.53
N ASN A 130 -2.95 -10.47 -3.22
CA ASN A 130 -3.75 -9.76 -2.23
C ASN A 130 -3.09 -8.41 -1.88
N LEU A 131 -3.77 -7.31 -2.19
CA LEU A 131 -3.32 -5.96 -1.83
C LEU A 131 -3.34 -5.72 -0.32
N GLU A 132 -4.29 -6.30 0.40
CA GLU A 132 -4.43 -6.17 1.85
C GLU A 132 -3.13 -6.59 2.55
N THR A 133 -2.52 -7.71 2.14
CA THR A 133 -1.22 -8.18 2.67
C THR A 133 -0.10 -7.16 2.49
N ILE A 134 -0.09 -6.43 1.36
CA ILE A 134 0.89 -5.37 1.11
C ILE A 134 0.58 -4.16 2.00
N PHE A 135 -0.68 -3.75 2.11
CA PHE A 135 -1.12 -2.67 2.99
C PHE A 135 -0.75 -2.96 4.44
N ASP A 136 -1.09 -4.13 4.96
CA ASP A 136 -0.77 -4.56 6.32
C ASP A 136 0.73 -4.48 6.62
N SER A 137 1.58 -4.93 5.68
CA SER A 137 3.03 -4.80 5.84
C SER A 137 3.48 -3.35 5.97
N HIS A 138 2.93 -2.44 5.17
CA HIS A 138 3.26 -1.01 5.25
C HIS A 138 2.71 -0.36 6.52
N LEU A 139 1.50 -0.72 6.94
CA LEU A 139 0.84 -0.20 8.13
C LEU A 139 1.54 -0.68 9.41
N GLY A 140 1.93 -1.95 9.47
CA GLY A 140 2.76 -2.49 10.56
C GLY A 140 4.09 -1.75 10.68
N SER A 141 4.81 -1.58 9.57
CA SER A 141 6.06 -0.81 9.54
C SER A 141 5.88 0.63 10.03
N LEU A 142 4.78 1.30 9.65
CA LEU A 142 4.50 2.66 10.11
C LEU A 142 4.19 2.71 11.62
N ARG A 143 3.51 1.70 12.17
CA ARG A 143 3.25 1.60 13.61
C ARG A 143 4.54 1.41 14.39
N ASP A 144 5.43 0.53 13.92
CA ASP A 144 6.73 0.28 14.54
C ASP A 144 7.63 1.53 14.50
N GLU A 145 7.67 2.22 13.35
CA GLU A 145 8.39 3.48 13.21
C GLU A 145 7.82 4.57 14.11
N ALA A 146 6.49 4.70 14.20
CA ALA A 146 5.83 5.66 15.08
C ALA A 146 6.16 5.40 16.55
N ALA A 147 6.17 4.13 16.98
CA ALA A 147 6.54 3.74 18.33
C ALA A 147 8.01 4.09 18.65
N ALA A 148 8.93 3.81 17.72
CA ALA A 148 10.34 4.17 17.87
C ALA A 148 10.54 5.70 17.95
N VAL A 149 9.81 6.45 17.13
CA VAL A 149 9.83 7.91 17.17
C VAL A 149 9.32 8.41 18.53
N GLN A 150 8.18 7.88 19.00
CA GLN A 150 7.59 8.24 20.30
C GLN A 150 8.55 7.97 21.47
N GLN A 151 9.20 6.80 21.48
CA GLN A 151 10.21 6.45 22.47
C GLN A 151 11.34 7.48 22.51
N PHE A 152 11.87 7.88 21.34
CA PHE A 152 12.91 8.91 21.26
C PHE A 152 12.47 10.25 21.86
N ILE A 153 11.21 10.65 21.68
CA ILE A 153 10.65 11.88 22.28
C ILE A 153 10.64 11.77 23.80
N ASP A 154 10.16 10.64 24.31
CA ASP A 154 9.98 10.45 25.74
C ASP A 154 11.33 10.39 26.46
N GLU A 155 12.33 9.73 25.88
CA GLU A 155 13.71 9.73 26.36
C GLU A 155 14.31 11.15 26.37
N ARG A 156 14.09 11.92 25.30
CA ARG A 156 14.54 13.33 25.21
C ARG A 156 13.87 14.21 26.27
N ARG A 157 12.57 14.04 26.49
CA ARG A 157 11.80 14.78 27.52
C ARG A 157 12.26 14.42 28.93
N ALA A 158 12.55 13.15 29.20
CA ALA A 158 13.08 12.70 30.49
C ALA A 158 14.44 13.35 30.75
N ALA A 159 15.39 13.25 29.81
CA ALA A 159 16.72 13.84 29.96
C ALA A 159 16.69 15.37 30.15
N GLN A 160 15.76 16.08 29.51
CA GLN A 160 15.59 17.53 29.72
C GLN A 160 15.05 17.87 31.11
N ARG A 161 14.20 17.03 31.70
CA ARG A 161 13.69 17.23 33.07
C ARG A 161 14.79 17.02 34.12
N ASP A 162 15.81 16.23 33.80
CA ASP A 162 16.92 15.90 34.70
C ASP A 162 18.05 16.96 34.69
N LEU A 163 17.95 18.01 33.87
CA LEU A 163 18.92 19.11 33.87
C LEU A 163 18.64 20.10 35.01
N PRO A 164 19.64 20.47 35.83
CA PRO A 164 19.48 21.54 36.82
C PRO A 164 19.30 22.89 36.10
N PHE A 165 18.35 23.69 36.60
CA PHE A 165 17.99 25.01 36.06
C PHE A 165 19.16 25.98 35.90
#